data_AF-W7DUE4-F1
#
_entry.id   AF-W7DUE4-F1
#
_cell.length_a   1.000
_cell.length_b   1.000
_cell.length_c   1.000
_cell.angle_alpha   90.00
_cell.angle_beta   90.00
_cell.angle_gamma   90.00
#
_symmetry.space_group_name_H-M   'P 1'
#
loop_
_entity.id
_entity.type
_entity.pdbx_description
1 polymer ?
#
loop_
_entity_poly.entity_id
_entity_poly.type
_entity_poly.pdbx_seq_one_letter_code
_entity_poly.pdbx_strand_id
1 'polypeptide(L)' 'MANHVVLYQPEIPANTGNISRTCAGTDTYLHLIRPLGFSTDDKMLKRAGLDYWDHVKLKYYDSLEEFF' A
#
# COMPACT_ATOMS: atom_id res chain seq x y z
N MET A 1 4.13 -16.04 -11.91
CA MET A 1 3.49 -16.04 -10.58
C MET A 1 3.85 -14.70 -9.95
N ALA A 2 2.87 -13.88 -9.59
CA ALA A 2 3.14 -12.57 -8.99
C ALA A 2 3.28 -12.72 -7.46
N ASN A 3 4.18 -11.94 -6.86
CA ASN A 3 4.27 -11.88 -5.40
C ASN A 3 3.14 -11.01 -4.84
N HIS A 4 2.78 -11.26 -3.59
CA HIS A 4 1.75 -10.53 -2.86
C HIS A 4 2.32 -10.08 -1.50
N VAL A 5 2.21 -8.79 -1.19
CA VAL A 5 2.56 -8.22 0.11
C VAL A 5 1.29 -7.68 0.76
N VAL A 6 1.03 -8.10 2.00
CA VAL A 6 -0.16 -7.74 2.75
C VAL A 6 0.25 -6.95 3.98
N LEU A 7 -0.26 -5.74 4.12
CA LEU A 7 -0.10 -4.91 5.30
C LEU A 7 -1.43 -4.90 6.06
N TYR A 8 -1.43 -5.55 7.22
CA TYR A 8 -2.57 -5.55 8.12
C TYR A 8 -2.51 -4.30 9.02
N GLN A 9 -3.51 -3.43 8.90
CA GLN A 9 -3.69 -2.23 9.72
C GLN A 9 -2.42 -1.38 9.88
N PRO A 10 -1.74 -0.97 8.78
CA PRO A 10 -0.47 -0.26 8.88
C PRO A 10 -0.64 1.11 9.52
N GLU A 11 0.22 1.44 10.46
CA GLU A 11 0.14 2.68 11.24
C GLU A 11 1.06 3.80 10.73
N ILE A 12 2.23 3.43 10.17
CA ILE A 12 3.29 4.39 9.82
C ILE A 12 3.31 4.64 8.31
N PRO A 13 2.92 5.83 7.82
CA PRO A 13 2.83 6.11 6.38
C PRO A 13 4.16 5.95 5.64
N ALA A 14 5.29 6.27 6.27
CA ALA A 14 6.61 6.12 5.67
C ALA A 14 6.97 4.65 5.34
N ASN A 15 6.54 3.71 6.18
CA ASN A 15 6.77 2.28 5.97
C ASN A 15 5.97 1.79 4.76
N THR A 16 4.68 2.11 4.72
CA THR A 16 3.80 1.80 3.58
C THR A 16 4.32 2.41 2.29
N GLY A 17 4.77 3.68 2.33
CA GLY A 17 5.36 4.37 1.19
C GLY A 17 6.62 3.67 0.65
N ASN A 18 7.55 3.28 1.53
CA ASN A 18 8.75 2.55 1.11
C ASN A 18 8.43 1.15 0.56
N ILE A 19 7.50 0.41 1.19
CA ILE A 19 7.06 -0.91 0.72
C ILE A 19 6.37 -0.82 -0.64
N SER A 20 5.52 0.20 -0.83
CA SER A 20 4.85 0.42 -2.12
C SER A 20 5.84 0.70 -3.26
N ARG A 21 6.98 1.37 -2.97
CA ARG A 21 8.07 1.54 -3.96
C ARG A 21 8.64 0.21 -4.41
N THR A 22 8.94 -0.66 -3.45
CA THR A 22 9.43 -2.01 -3.73
C THR A 22 8.40 -2.79 -4.54
N CYS A 23 7.12 -2.67 -4.21
CA CYS A 23 6.06 -3.37 -4.94
C CYS A 23 5.97 -2.90 -6.40
N ALA A 24 6.02 -1.58 -6.65
CA ALA A 24 6.04 -1.02 -7.99
C ALA A 24 7.26 -1.50 -8.81
N GLY A 25 8.45 -1.54 -8.20
CA GLY A 25 9.67 -1.98 -8.88
C GLY A 25 9.78 -3.49 -9.12
N THR A 26 8.93 -4.30 -8.49
CA THR A 26 8.99 -5.77 -8.54
C THR A 26 7.74 -6.43 -9.12
N ASP A 27 6.82 -5.63 -9.68
CA ASP A 27 5.53 -6.10 -10.21
C ASP A 27 4.67 -6.88 -9.18
N THR A 28 4.81 -6.50 -7.90
CA THR A 28 4.16 -7.16 -6.75
C THR A 28 2.84 -6.48 -6.39
N TYR A 29 1.83 -7.26 -6.01
CA TYR A 29 0.58 -6.72 -5.48
C TYR A 29 0.76 -6.24 -4.04
N LEU A 30 0.24 -5.05 -3.74
CA LEU A 30 0.17 -4.52 -2.38
C LEU A 30 -1.28 -4.53 -1.89
N HIS A 31 -1.52 -5.24 -0.79
CA HIS A 31 -2.82 -5.34 -0.14
C HIS A 31 -2.77 -4.55 1.17
N LEU A 32 -3.73 -3.65 1.38
CA LEU A 32 -3.87 -2.84 2.59
C LEU A 32 -5.19 -3.19 3.28
N ILE A 33 -5.11 -3.75 4.49
CA ILE A 33 -6.29 -4.08 5.29
C ILE A 33 -6.52 -2.97 6.32
N ARG A 34 -7.71 -2.39 6.33
CA ARG A 34 -8.12 -1.27 7.20
C ARG A 34 -8.39 -1.73 8.66
N PRO A 35 -8.46 -0.78 9.63
CA PRO A 35 -8.19 0.66 9.49
C PRO A 35 -6.70 0.96 9.29
N LEU A 36 -6.41 1.96 8.46
CA LEU A 36 -5.05 2.47 8.29
C LEU A 36 -4.83 3.57 9.34
N GLY A 37 -3.65 3.61 9.96
CA GLY A 37 -3.27 4.69 10.88
C GLY A 37 -2.96 6.03 10.20
N PHE A 38 -3.13 6.11 8.88
CA PHE A 38 -2.89 7.30 8.06
C PHE A 38 -3.85 7.34 6.87
N SER A 39 -4.04 8.52 6.27
CA SER A 39 -4.80 8.66 5.03
C SER A 39 -3.91 8.39 3.82
N THR A 40 -4.39 7.55 2.90
CA THR A 40 -3.75 7.31 1.59
C THR A 40 -4.14 8.36 0.55
N ASP A 41 -5.18 9.14 0.81
CA ASP A 41 -5.61 10.25 -0.05
C ASP A 41 -4.80 11.50 0.21
N ASP A 42 -4.14 11.55 1.36
CA ASP A 42 -3.43 12.72 1.79
C ASP A 42 -2.18 12.96 0.95
N LYS A 43 -1.97 14.23 0.65
CA LYS A 43 -0.88 14.79 -0.18
C LYS A 43 0.52 14.38 0.28
N MET A 44 0.66 13.64 1.38
CA MET A 44 1.90 13.07 1.88
C MET A 44 2.50 12.01 0.95
N LEU A 45 1.71 11.15 0.31
CA LEU A 45 2.26 10.19 -0.66
C LEU A 45 2.79 10.96 -1.89
N LYS A 46 1.99 11.86 -2.47
CA LYS A 46 2.44 12.71 -3.59
C LYS A 46 3.66 13.61 -3.27
N ARG A 47 3.80 14.14 -2.04
CA ARG A 47 4.94 15.00 -1.65
C ARG A 47 6.25 14.22 -1.44
N ALA A 48 6.20 12.91 -1.25
CA ALA A 48 7.40 12.09 -1.11
C ALA A 48 8.07 11.75 -2.46
N GLY A 49 7.63 12.35 -3.58
CA GLY A 49 8.16 12.07 -4.92
C GLY A 49 7.65 10.74 -5.50
N LEU A 50 6.48 10.30 -5.06
CA LEU A 50 5.84 9.04 -5.44
C LEU A 50 5.05 9.19 -6.75
N ASP A 51 5.74 9.41 -7.88
CA ASP A 51 5.13 9.21 -9.21
C ASP A 51 4.76 7.74 -9.46
N TYR A 52 5.18 6.83 -8.57
CA TYR A 52 4.94 5.40 -8.69
C TYR A 52 3.67 4.90 -8.01
N TRP A 53 2.97 5.70 -7.18
CA TRP A 53 1.78 5.22 -6.47
C TRP A 53 0.68 4.76 -7.44
N ASP A 54 0.54 5.47 -8.56
CA ASP A 54 -0.38 5.13 -9.66
C ASP A 54 0.05 3.84 -10.41
N HIS A 55 1.29 3.40 -10.23
CA HIS A 55 1.85 2.17 -10.80
C HIS A 55 1.83 0.99 -9.81
N VAL A 56 1.43 1.20 -8.55
CA VAL A 56 1.29 0.12 -7.57
C VAL A 56 0.01 -0.64 -7.85
N LYS A 57 0.11 -1.98 -7.97
CA LYS A 57 -1.06 -2.87 -8.01
C LYS A 57 -1.69 -2.97 -6.61
N LEU A 58 -2.48 -1.96 -6.25
CA LEU A 58 -3.01 -1.78 -4.91
C LEU A 58 -4.41 -2.38 -4.76
N LYS A 59 -4.67 -3.06 -3.64
CA LYS A 59 -6.02 -3.45 -3.20
C LYS A 59 -6.23 -3.05 -1.74
N TYR A 60 -7.43 -2.54 -1.45
CA TYR A 60 -7.89 -2.25 -0.10
C TYR A 60 -8.90 -3.30 0.33
N TYR A 61 -8.93 -3.56 1.64
CA TYR A 61 -9.90 -4.42 2.30
C TYR A 61 -10.35 -3.72 3.59
N ASP A 62 -11.64 -3.78 3.90
CA ASP A 62 -12.21 -3.19 5.10
C ASP A 62 -12.00 -4.08 6.33
N SER A 63 -11.77 -5.39 6.15
CA SER A 63 -11.45 -6.32 7.23
C SER A 63 -10.57 -7.49 6.77
N LEU A 64 -10.11 -8.30 7.72
CA LEU A 64 -9.34 -9.52 7.42
C LEU A 64 -10.21 -10.57 6.72
N GLU A 65 -11.50 -10.62 7.03
CA GLU A 65 -12.47 -11.52 6.40
C GLU A 65 -12.70 -11.21 4.92
N GLU A 66 -12.68 -9.93 4.52
CA GLU A 66 -12.78 -9.56 3.09
C GLU A 66 -11.51 -9.94 2.31
N PHE A 67 -10.37 -10.04 2.99
CA PHE A 67 -9.11 -10.42 2.37
C PHE A 67 -9.06 -11.91 1.99
N PHE A 68 -9.67 -12.78 2.81
CA PHE A 68 -9.70 -14.23 2.61
C PHE A 68 -10.78 -14.68 1.63
#